data_AF-A0A6L3T014-F1
#
_entry.id   AF-A0A6L3T014-F1
#
_cell.length_a   1.000
_cell.length_b   1.000
_cell.length_c   1.000
_cell.angle_alpha   90.00
_cell.angle_beta   90.00
_cell.angle_gamma   90.00
#
_symmetry.space_group_name_H-M   'P 1'
#
loop_
_entity.id
_entity.type
_entity.pdbx_description
1 polymer ?
#
loop_
_entity_poly.entity_id
_entity_poly.type
_entity_poly.pdbx_seq_one_letter_code
_entity_poly.pdbx_strand_id
1 'polypeptide(L)'
;MSEIVFTVRSESDGAQYRLEASRTDRGIRFTCSCAAGLKGAHCQHRLALLLKDTRACVEVIDADVAALHQMAKGSHLMQAVEMMVQAQATVDEAQADLRRAKRVLATMLGG
;
A
#
# COMPACT_ATOMS: atom_id res chain seq x y z
N MET A 1 -1.30 13.02 22.36
CA MET A 1 -1.79 12.12 21.30
C MET A 1 -0.94 12.40 20.07
N SER A 2 -0.15 11.42 19.62
CA SER A 2 0.75 11.61 18.47
C SER A 2 -0.07 11.43 17.19
N GLU A 3 -0.22 12.52 16.45
CA GLU A 3 -0.89 12.55 15.15
C GLU A 3 0.14 12.96 14.10
N ILE A 4 0.19 12.20 13.01
CA ILE A 4 1.11 12.41 11.90
C ILE A 4 0.28 12.67 10.66
N VAL A 5 0.64 13.70 9.91
CA VAL A 5 -0.08 14.13 8.71
C VAL A 5 0.85 14.00 7.52
N PHE A 6 0.35 13.37 6.45
CA PHE A 6 1.05 13.27 5.18
C PHE A 6 0.21 13.91 4.08
N THR A 7 0.89 14.51 3.11
CA THR A 7 0.26 15.00 1.88
C THR A 7 0.84 14.20 0.72
N VAL A 8 -0.02 13.52 -0.04
CA VAL A 8 0.36 12.77 -1.25
C VAL A 8 -0.28 13.39 -2.47
N ARG A 9 0.38 13.28 -3.61
CA ARG A 9 -0.15 13.61 -4.93
C ARG A 9 -0.50 12.32 -5.64
N SER A 10 -1.74 12.22 -6.09
CA SER A 10 -2.20 11.10 -6.89
C SER A 10 -1.66 11.23 -8.32
N GLU A 11 -1.12 10.14 -8.86
CA GLU A 11 -0.64 10.08 -10.24
C GLU A 11 -1.79 10.09 -11.26
N SER A 12 -3.00 9.68 -10.84
CA SER A 12 -4.15 9.52 -11.75
C SER A 12 -4.84 10.84 -12.11
N ASP A 13 -4.95 11.76 -11.15
CA ASP A 13 -5.70 13.01 -11.28
C ASP A 13 -4.88 14.26 -10.92
N GLY A 14 -3.63 14.08 -10.46
CA GLY A 14 -2.77 15.16 -9.98
C GLY A 14 -3.25 15.83 -8.69
N ALA A 15 -4.34 15.34 -8.09
CA ALA A 15 -4.92 15.91 -6.89
C ALA A 15 -4.06 15.58 -5.67
N GLN A 16 -4.06 16.50 -4.70
CA GLN A 16 -3.38 16.29 -3.43
C GLN A 16 -4.38 15.76 -2.40
N TYR A 17 -3.98 14.69 -1.73
CA TYR A 17 -4.75 14.05 -0.68
C TYR A 17 -3.99 14.11 0.64
N ARG A 18 -4.70 14.53 1.68
CA ARG A 18 -4.24 14.48 3.06
C ARG A 18 -4.51 13.11 3.68
N LEU A 19 -3.51 12.58 4.38
CA LEU A 19 -3.60 11.37 5.19
C LEU A 19 -3.26 11.69 6.63
N GLU A 20 -4.01 11.11 7.56
CA GLU A 20 -3.85 11.38 9.00
C GLU A 20 -3.77 10.06 9.74
N ALA A 21 -2.65 9.87 10.44
CA ALA A 21 -2.36 8.70 11.23
C ALA A 21 -2.31 9.06 12.71
N SER A 22 -3.12 8.37 13.52
CA SER A 22 -3.14 8.55 14.97
C SER A 22 -3.05 7.20 15.67
N ARG A 23 -2.34 7.19 16.82
CA ARG A 23 -2.21 5.98 17.63
C ARG A 23 -3.50 5.73 18.38
N THR A 24 -3.89 4.46 18.46
CA THR A 24 -5.05 4.01 19.23
C THR A 24 -4.67 2.82 20.10
N ASP A 25 -5.51 2.47 21.07
CA ASP A 25 -5.28 1.32 21.96
C ASP A 25 -5.17 -0.02 21.19
N ARG A 26 -5.75 -0.07 19.98
CA ARG A 26 -5.74 -1.25 19.10
C ARG A 26 -4.67 -1.17 17.99
N GLY A 27 -3.74 -0.22 18.08
CA GLY A 27 -2.69 0.01 17.09
C GLY A 27 -2.80 1.39 16.47
N ILE A 28 -3.34 1.48 15.25
CA ILE A 28 -3.33 2.71 14.45
C ILE A 28 -4.67 2.97 13.78
N ARG A 29 -5.09 4.24 13.80
CA ARG A 29 -6.16 4.76 12.94
C ARG A 29 -5.50 5.54 11.82
N PHE A 30 -5.79 5.17 10.58
CA PHE A 30 -5.20 5.83 9.41
C PHE A 30 -6.27 6.21 8.39
N THR A 31 -6.46 7.51 8.19
CA THR A 31 -7.48 8.06 7.31
C THR A 31 -6.84 8.71 6.08
N CYS A 32 -7.63 8.85 5.02
CA CYS A 32 -7.22 9.52 3.79
C CYS A 32 -8.41 10.26 3.21
N SER A 33 -8.19 11.50 2.76
CA SER A 33 -9.20 12.37 2.16
C SER A 33 -9.60 12.00 0.72
N CYS A 34 -8.98 10.98 0.10
CA CYS A 34 -9.41 10.49 -1.20
C CYS A 34 -10.79 9.80 -1.14
N ALA A 35 -11.48 9.69 -2.28
CA ALA A 35 -12.82 9.11 -2.35
C ALA A 35 -12.92 7.69 -1.74
N ALA A 36 -11.90 6.85 -1.94
CA ALA A 36 -11.86 5.52 -1.34
C ALA A 36 -11.71 5.59 0.19
N GLY A 37 -10.83 6.48 0.68
CA GLY A 37 -10.63 6.71 2.11
C GLY A 37 -11.87 7.23 2.82
N LEU A 38 -12.59 8.17 2.20
CA LEU A 38 -13.86 8.71 2.70
C LEU A 38 -14.97 7.63 2.77
N LYS A 39 -14.94 6.66 1.86
CA LYS A 39 -15.86 5.51 1.86
C LYS A 39 -15.42 4.37 2.78
N GLY A 40 -14.31 4.54 3.52
CA GLY A 40 -13.75 3.50 4.39
C GLY A 40 -13.03 2.37 3.66
N ALA A 41 -12.92 2.41 2.33
CA ALA A 41 -12.21 1.41 1.52
C ALA A 41 -10.70 1.66 1.50
N HIS A 42 -9.89 0.60 1.40
CA HIS A 42 -8.43 0.76 1.25
C HIS A 42 -8.11 1.57 -0.01
N CYS A 43 -7.04 2.36 0.06
CA CYS A 43 -6.57 3.17 -1.07
C CYS A 43 -5.07 2.98 -1.26
N GLN A 44 -4.61 3.12 -2.50
CA GLN A 44 -3.20 2.98 -2.84
C GLN A 44 -2.32 3.93 -2.03
N HIS A 45 -2.79 5.15 -1.75
CA HIS A 45 -2.09 6.12 -0.92
C HIS A 45 -1.73 5.61 0.49
N ARG A 46 -2.70 5.00 1.19
CA ARG A 46 -2.48 4.46 2.54
C ARG A 46 -1.56 3.25 2.50
N LEU A 47 -1.77 2.38 1.52
CA LEU A 47 -0.95 1.18 1.34
C LEU A 47 0.51 1.55 1.04
N ALA A 48 0.74 2.52 0.15
CA ALA A 48 2.08 3.01 -0.18
C ALA A 48 2.83 3.46 1.08
N LEU A 49 2.25 4.34 1.89
CA LEU A 49 2.87 4.81 3.13
C LEU A 49 3.10 3.68 4.15
N LEU A 50 2.13 2.76 4.31
CA LEU A 50 2.29 1.58 5.17
C LEU A 50 3.35 0.61 4.65
N LEU A 51 3.73 0.68 3.37
CA LEU A 51 4.82 -0.10 2.77
C LEU A 51 6.13 0.69 2.64
N LYS A 52 6.22 1.87 3.28
CA LYS A 52 7.36 2.81 3.19
C LYS A 52 7.60 3.36 1.78
N ASP A 53 6.61 3.27 0.91
CA ASP A 53 6.66 3.90 -0.41
C ASP A 53 6.22 5.36 -0.31
N THR A 54 7.18 6.26 -0.38
CA THR A 54 6.99 7.71 -0.25
C THR A 54 7.04 8.43 -1.60
N ARG A 55 7.07 7.70 -2.72
CA ARG A 55 7.19 8.30 -4.07
C ARG A 55 6.06 9.28 -4.41
N ALA A 56 4.85 9.01 -3.91
CA ALA A 56 3.69 9.85 -4.11
C ALA A 56 3.59 11.00 -3.08
N CYS A 57 4.46 11.08 -2.07
CA CYS A 57 4.41 12.13 -1.08
C CYS A 57 4.91 13.46 -1.66
N VAL A 58 4.17 14.54 -1.39
CA VAL A 58 4.57 15.90 -1.78
C VAL A 58 5.74 16.37 -0.91
N GLU A 59 5.69 16.06 0.37
CA GLU A 59 6.74 16.32 1.35
C GLU A 59 6.99 15.04 2.15
N VAL A 60 8.27 14.68 2.30
CA VAL A 60 8.69 13.48 3.02
C VAL A 60 9.50 13.89 4.23
N ILE A 61 9.01 13.55 5.41
CA ILE A 61 9.73 13.65 6.66
C ILE A 61 10.02 12.22 7.11
N ASP A 62 11.28 11.78 6.98
CA ASP A 62 11.66 10.39 7.27
C ASP A 62 11.32 9.96 8.72
N ALA A 63 11.42 10.90 9.66
CA ALA A 63 11.03 10.69 11.05
C ALA A 63 9.54 10.35 11.19
N ASP A 64 8.67 11.00 10.41
CA ASP A 64 7.23 10.78 10.42
C ASP A 64 6.89 9.43 9.79
N VAL A 65 7.56 9.06 8.69
CA VAL A 65 7.40 7.74 8.07
C VAL A 65 7.84 6.63 9.01
N ALA A 66 8.96 6.82 9.72
CA ALA A 66 9.43 5.89 10.73
C ALA A 66 8.45 5.77 11.91
N ALA A 67 7.92 6.90 12.39
CA ALA A 67 6.94 6.94 13.47
C ALA A 67 5.62 6.27 13.07
N LEU A 68 5.13 6.50 11.84
CA LEU A 68 3.97 5.81 11.27
C LEU A 68 4.15 4.29 11.31
N HIS A 69 5.31 3.81 10.86
CA HIS A 69 5.65 2.39 10.86
C HIS A 69 5.72 1.82 12.27
N GLN A 70 6.33 2.54 13.20
CA GLN A 70 6.39 2.13 14.60
C GLN A 70 4.99 2.10 15.26
N MET A 71 4.09 2.99 14.86
CA MET A 71 2.70 3.00 15.30
C MET A 71 1.89 1.83 14.72
N ALA A 72 2.14 1.47 13.46
CA ALA A 72 1.46 0.36 12.79
C ALA A 72 2.05 -1.00 13.15
N LYS A 73 3.29 -1.07 13.64
CA LYS A 73 4.00 -2.32 13.95
C LYS A 73 3.19 -3.19 14.92
N GLY A 74 2.98 -4.45 14.54
CA GLY A 74 2.24 -5.42 15.34
C GLY A 74 0.72 -5.22 15.37
N SER A 75 0.18 -4.20 14.69
CA SER A 75 -1.27 -4.03 14.54
C SER A 75 -1.85 -5.05 13.57
N HIS A 76 -3.14 -5.38 13.75
CA HIS A 76 -3.88 -6.22 12.79
C HIS A 76 -3.91 -5.60 11.38
N LEU A 77 -3.88 -4.26 11.30
CA LEU A 77 -3.80 -3.56 10.01
C LEU A 77 -2.51 -3.94 9.27
N MET A 78 -1.37 -3.85 9.95
CA MET A 78 -0.08 -4.17 9.33
C MET A 78 0.01 -5.65 8.93
N GLN A 79 -0.49 -6.55 9.78
CA GLN A 79 -0.55 -7.98 9.44
C GLN A 79 -1.40 -8.24 8.19
N ALA A 80 -2.56 -7.60 8.06
CA ALA A 80 -3.41 -7.73 6.88
C ALA A 80 -2.73 -7.18 5.61
N VAL A 81 -1.97 -6.09 5.73
CA VAL A 81 -1.20 -5.52 4.62
C VAL A 81 -0.07 -6.47 4.21
N GLU A 82 0.68 -7.03 5.15
CA GLU A 82 1.74 -8.02 4.89
C GLU A 82 1.18 -9.27 4.20
N MET A 83 0.05 -9.81 4.68
CA MET A 83 -0.64 -10.93 4.06
C MET A 83 -1.07 -10.62 2.62
N MET A 84 -1.60 -9.42 2.37
CA MET A 84 -1.99 -8.98 1.03
C MET A 84 -0.78 -8.92 0.09
N VAL A 85 0.34 -8.35 0.53
CA VAL A 85 1.58 -8.29 -0.26
C VAL A 85 2.10 -9.68 -0.57
N GLN A 86 2.10 -10.59 0.40
CA GLN A 86 2.53 -11.97 0.19
C GLN A 86 1.62 -12.70 -0.81
N ALA A 87 0.30 -12.53 -0.69
CA ALA A 87 -0.64 -13.12 -1.62
C ALA A 87 -0.45 -12.60 -3.05
N GLN A 88 -0.20 -11.29 -3.20
CA GLN A 88 0.06 -10.69 -4.50
C GLN A 88 1.34 -11.26 -5.15
N ALA A 89 2.41 -11.41 -4.37
CA ALA A 89 3.66 -12.01 -4.87
C ALA A 89 3.44 -13.45 -5.39
N THR A 90 2.65 -14.25 -4.68
CA THR A 90 2.29 -15.62 -5.12
C THR A 90 1.47 -15.60 -6.41
N VAL A 91 0.52 -14.66 -6.56
CA VAL A 91 -0.25 -14.50 -7.80
C VAL A 91 0.66 -14.14 -8.96
N ASP A 92 1.59 -13.20 -8.77
CA ASP A 92 2.50 -12.74 -9.82
C ASP A 92 3.43 -13.85 -10.30
N GLU A 93 3.93 -14.68 -9.38
CA GLU A 93 4.72 -15.87 -9.67
C GLU A 93 3.92 -16.90 -10.49
N ALA A 94 2.73 -17.27 -10.02
CA ALA A 94 1.86 -18.21 -10.72
C ALA A 94 1.47 -17.72 -12.12
N GLN A 95 1.24 -16.42 -12.29
CA GLN A 95 1.01 -15.82 -13.61
C GLN A 95 2.25 -15.90 -14.51
N ALA A 96 3.45 -15.73 -13.95
CA ALA A 96 4.69 -15.87 -14.71
C ALA A 96 4.88 -17.31 -15.20
N ASP A 97 4.59 -18.30 -14.36
CA ASP A 97 4.58 -19.71 -14.75
C ASP A 97 3.58 -20.02 -15.84
N LEU A 98 2.36 -19.52 -15.72
CA LEU A 98 1.34 -19.67 -16.77
C LEU A 98 1.81 -19.08 -18.09
N ARG A 99 2.45 -17.91 -18.08
CA ARG A 99 3.04 -17.29 -19.29
C ARG A 99 4.19 -18.12 -19.87
N ARG A 100 5.00 -18.77 -19.02
CA ARG A 100 6.06 -19.71 -19.47
C ARG A 100 5.45 -20.94 -20.13
N ALA A 101 4.51 -21.60 -19.47
CA ALA A 101 3.84 -22.80 -19.98
C ALA A 101 3.13 -22.55 -21.33
N LYS A 102 2.40 -21.44 -21.45
CA LYS A 102 1.77 -21.03 -22.73
C LYS A 102 2.77 -20.86 -23.85
N ARG A 103 3.95 -20.28 -23.58
CA ARG A 103 5.02 -20.14 -24.60
C ARG A 103 5.56 -21.49 -25.03
N VAL A 104 5.82 -22.41 -24.09
CA VAL A 104 6.28 -23.77 -24.40
C VAL A 104 5.26 -24.51 -25.27
N LEU A 105 3.97 -24.43 -24.91
CA LEU A 105 2.90 -25.04 -25.70
C LEU A 105 2.81 -24.45 -27.11
N ALA A 106 2.93 -23.13 -27.26
CA ALA A 106 2.93 -22.48 -28.56
C ALA A 106 4.10 -22.96 -29.43
N THR A 107 5.29 -23.15 -28.86
CA THR A 107 6.45 -23.72 -29.57
C THR A 107 6.21 -25.18 -29.97
N MET A 108 5.56 -25.99 -29.12
CA MET A 108 5.31 -27.41 -29.43
C MET A 108 4.21 -27.61 -30.48
N LEU A 109 3.19 -26.75 -30.50
CA LEU A 109 2.04 -26.85 -31.40
C LEU A 109 2.24 -26.12 -32.74
N GLY A 110 3.12 -25.11 -32.77
CA GLY A 110 3.41 -24.28 -33.94
C GLY A 110 4.80 -24.45 -34.51
N GLY A 111 5.55 -25.47 -34.06
CA GLY A 111 6.70 -26.00 -34.78
C GLY A 111 6.27 -26.70 -36.07
#